data_AF-A0A4Z0EW96-F1
#
_entry.id   AF-A0A4Z0EW96-F1
#
_cell.length_a   1.000
_cell.length_b   1.000
_cell.length_c   1.000
_cell.angle_alpha   90.00
_cell.angle_beta   90.00
_cell.angle_gamma   90.00
#
_symmetry.space_group_name_H-M   'P 1'
#
loop_
_entity.id
_entity.type
_entity.pdbx_description
1 polymer ?
#
loop_
_entity_poly.entity_id
_entity_poly.type
_entity_poly.pdbx_seq_one_letter_code
_entity_poly.pdbx_strand_id
1 'polypeptide(L)'
;MQTTSTPPPRAAASPVRRFVGRHMYRWHRTLGLVTLLPVIMWTLSGLSHPLMSNWLRPAIAHETVPTPPLRPNALAVPVAQVLSQHHLAAIQNLRVVQFEHQPYYQVTDYRGRLRYFAAATGQELPDGDRAYAEDVARYLLADSTSAMAGAERLTHYTADYKFINRLLPVWKITFARPDGMAVFVETGQSRMGTFNNRARARFLWVFGMLHNWDFLDALPRPLHLGIMLVFTTVIWLSALSGLVIYGFVRKKLRQPRSAQDQVGWLRRRHRTLGLWVAFVTFTFALSASYHLIQKFNPDRREEVARVSAFAASELTWPLTDALPGPAPVTRVSLARVGGQPYYRIVSKGSEGKPTVQYRSTRDGQPLPAGEMRYAAELGQEFMLALNGHPATASATGAAEDGALPDCCTPPTAEAEAPAAIGTPAAAGGVGGFAPSLASLGSPELVTKFAGEYGFVNKRLPVMKLSYAGPGHPALYVEPGTGRLAALVTDGDRREGLSFAVLHKFFLLDWAGKNIRDAVAMLSALGVLAVTLYGFTLLLKTRQK
;
A
#
# COMPACT_ATOMS: atom_id res chain seq x y z
N MET A 1 -26.63 -80.17 13.95
CA MET A 1 -27.33 -78.86 14.01
C MET A 1 -26.38 -77.78 13.54
N GLN A 2 -26.55 -77.30 12.30
CA GLN A 2 -25.83 -76.12 11.80
C GLN A 2 -26.58 -74.88 12.31
N THR A 3 -25.94 -74.08 13.14
CA THR A 3 -26.46 -72.80 13.60
C THR A 3 -26.29 -71.77 12.49
N THR A 4 -27.37 -71.49 11.76
CA THR A 4 -27.46 -70.35 10.86
C THR A 4 -27.48 -69.06 11.69
N SER A 5 -26.33 -68.42 11.85
CA SER A 5 -26.25 -67.07 12.40
C SER A 5 -26.67 -66.06 11.32
N THR A 6 -27.91 -65.59 11.42
CA THR A 6 -28.41 -64.49 10.60
C THR A 6 -27.59 -63.24 10.89
N PRO A 7 -26.93 -62.60 9.90
CA PRO A 7 -26.18 -61.38 10.16
C PRO A 7 -27.13 -60.27 10.63
N PRO A 8 -26.74 -59.44 11.59
CA PRO A 8 -27.62 -58.41 12.14
C PRO A 8 -28.06 -57.43 11.03
N PRO A 9 -29.30 -56.91 11.09
CA PRO A 9 -29.80 -55.98 10.09
C PRO A 9 -28.89 -54.75 10.03
N ARG A 10 -28.42 -54.42 8.82
CA ARG A 10 -27.61 -53.22 8.57
C ARG A 10 -28.39 -51.99 9.06
N ALA A 11 -27.90 -51.35 10.12
CA ALA A 11 -28.48 -50.13 10.67
C ALA A 11 -28.82 -49.13 9.55
N ALA A 12 -30.08 -48.71 9.50
CA ALA A 12 -30.58 -47.79 8.49
C ALA A 12 -29.72 -46.50 8.51
N ALA A 13 -29.18 -46.12 7.36
CA ALA A 13 -28.33 -44.93 7.28
C ALA A 13 -29.13 -43.69 7.73
N SER A 14 -28.54 -42.90 8.63
CA SER A 14 -29.15 -41.67 9.15
C SER A 14 -29.62 -40.74 8.01
N PRO A 15 -30.69 -39.96 8.21
CA PRO A 15 -31.18 -39.01 7.20
C PRO A 15 -30.07 -38.11 6.64
N VAL A 16 -29.19 -37.62 7.53
CA VAL A 16 -28.01 -36.82 7.19
C VAL A 16 -27.09 -37.55 6.20
N ARG A 17 -26.79 -38.83 6.44
CA ARG A 17 -25.92 -39.63 5.57
C ARG A 17 -26.54 -39.89 4.20
N ARG A 18 -27.88 -39.98 4.10
CA ARG A 18 -28.59 -40.09 2.81
C ARG A 18 -28.57 -38.77 2.05
N PHE A 19 -28.81 -37.65 2.73
CA PHE A 19 -28.75 -36.31 2.16
C PHE A 19 -27.36 -36.01 1.57
N VAL A 20 -26.30 -36.23 2.35
CA VAL A 20 -24.91 -36.05 1.90
C VAL A 20 -24.60 -36.96 0.71
N GLY A 21 -25.00 -38.22 0.76
CA GLY A 21 -24.75 -39.17 -0.33
C GLY A 21 -25.39 -38.79 -1.67
N ARG A 22 -26.57 -38.15 -1.65
CA ARG A 22 -27.34 -37.83 -2.87
C ARG A 22 -27.14 -36.40 -3.37
N HIS A 23 -27.18 -35.41 -2.50
CA HIS A 23 -27.13 -33.99 -2.87
C HIS A 23 -25.71 -33.43 -2.84
N MET A 24 -24.94 -33.71 -1.78
CA MET A 24 -23.60 -33.14 -1.64
C MET A 24 -22.63 -33.60 -2.74
N TYR A 25 -22.72 -34.85 -3.21
CA TYR A 25 -21.92 -35.30 -4.36
C TYR A 25 -22.24 -34.54 -5.64
N ARG A 26 -23.52 -34.23 -5.89
CA ARG A 26 -23.94 -33.46 -7.07
C ARG A 26 -23.43 -32.03 -6.96
N TRP A 27 -23.59 -31.41 -5.80
CA TRP A 27 -23.08 -30.07 -5.54
C TRP A 27 -21.56 -30.00 -5.66
N HIS A 28 -20.81 -30.89 -5.01
CA HIS A 28 -19.36 -30.93 -5.13
C HIS A 28 -18.89 -31.04 -6.58
N ARG A 29 -19.58 -31.86 -7.39
CA ARG A 29 -19.31 -31.98 -8.82
C ARG A 29 -19.57 -30.68 -9.59
N THR A 30 -20.71 -30.02 -9.33
CA THR A 30 -21.09 -28.76 -9.99
C THR A 30 -20.17 -27.62 -9.58
N LEU A 31 -19.92 -27.46 -8.27
CA LEU A 31 -18.98 -26.47 -7.75
C LEU A 31 -17.56 -26.72 -8.30
N GLY A 32 -17.11 -27.98 -8.34
CA GLY A 32 -15.84 -28.37 -8.96
C GLY A 32 -15.70 -27.91 -10.43
N LEU A 33 -16.78 -27.95 -11.22
CA LEU A 33 -16.77 -27.44 -12.59
C LEU A 33 -16.67 -25.92 -12.66
N VAL A 34 -17.45 -25.20 -11.84
CA VAL A 34 -17.42 -23.73 -11.77
C VAL A 34 -16.05 -23.22 -11.32
N THR A 35 -15.40 -23.92 -10.40
CA THR A 35 -14.11 -23.52 -9.83
C THR A 35 -12.90 -23.87 -10.69
N LEU A 36 -13.05 -24.70 -11.73
CA LEU A 36 -11.93 -25.25 -12.51
C LEU A 36 -10.98 -24.17 -13.03
N LEU A 37 -11.51 -23.22 -13.82
CA LEU A 37 -10.72 -22.17 -14.44
C LEU A 37 -10.16 -21.18 -13.39
N PRO A 38 -10.97 -20.62 -12.45
CA PRO A 38 -10.48 -19.76 -11.38
C PRO A 38 -9.34 -20.36 -10.56
N VAL A 39 -9.47 -21.63 -10.16
CA VAL A 39 -8.44 -22.32 -9.35
C VAL A 39 -7.16 -22.51 -10.15
N ILE A 40 -7.24 -22.84 -11.44
CA ILE A 40 -6.05 -22.93 -12.30
C ILE A 40 -5.36 -21.56 -12.38
N MET A 41 -6.09 -20.48 -12.64
CA MET A 41 -5.53 -19.13 -12.71
C MET A 41 -4.86 -18.71 -11.39
N TRP A 42 -5.52 -18.92 -10.25
CA TRP A 42 -4.99 -18.57 -8.94
C TRP A 42 -3.81 -19.44 -8.49
N THR A 43 -3.81 -20.74 -8.82
CA THR A 43 -2.67 -21.61 -8.48
C THR A 43 -1.46 -21.31 -9.35
N LEU A 44 -1.63 -21.06 -10.66
CA LEU A 44 -0.54 -20.66 -11.55
C LEU A 44 0.07 -19.30 -11.17
N SER A 45 -0.77 -18.32 -10.82
CA SER A 45 -0.28 -17.02 -10.32
C SER A 45 0.32 -17.10 -8.91
N GLY A 46 -0.23 -17.94 -8.04
CA GLY A 46 0.33 -18.22 -6.71
C GLY A 46 1.73 -18.84 -6.81
N LEU A 47 1.95 -19.70 -7.80
CA LEU A 47 3.27 -20.25 -8.14
C LEU A 47 4.23 -19.18 -8.65
N SER A 48 3.75 -18.24 -9.48
CA SER A 48 4.60 -17.17 -10.02
C SER A 48 4.99 -16.13 -8.99
N HIS A 49 4.21 -15.93 -7.92
CA HIS A 49 4.45 -14.84 -6.98
C HIS A 49 5.79 -14.96 -6.21
N PRO A 50 6.13 -16.09 -5.55
CA PRO A 50 7.44 -16.26 -4.92
C PRO A 50 8.61 -16.22 -5.90
N LEU A 51 8.40 -16.75 -7.12
CA LEU A 51 9.39 -16.66 -8.19
C LEU A 51 9.72 -15.20 -8.49
N MET A 52 8.73 -14.33 -8.69
CA MET A 52 8.99 -12.92 -9.04
C MET A 52 9.42 -12.04 -7.85
N SER A 53 9.02 -12.37 -6.63
CA SER A 53 9.23 -11.54 -5.43
C SER A 53 10.46 -11.94 -4.61
N ASN A 54 11.02 -13.12 -4.86
CA ASN A 54 12.15 -13.64 -4.12
C ASN A 54 13.26 -14.16 -5.05
N TRP A 55 13.01 -15.21 -5.84
CA TRP A 55 14.08 -15.93 -6.55
C TRP A 55 14.52 -15.31 -7.88
N LEU A 56 13.61 -14.64 -8.58
CA LEU A 56 13.84 -13.95 -9.86
C LEU A 56 13.70 -12.43 -9.72
N ARG A 57 13.66 -11.92 -8.48
CA ARG A 57 13.65 -10.48 -8.23
C ARG A 57 14.99 -9.92 -8.72
N PRO A 58 15.01 -8.89 -9.57
CA PRO A 58 16.25 -8.25 -9.97
C PRO A 58 16.99 -7.70 -8.74
N ALA A 59 18.31 -7.72 -8.77
CA ALA A 59 19.11 -7.09 -7.73
C ALA A 59 19.01 -5.56 -7.85
N ILE A 60 19.06 -4.88 -6.70
CA ILE A 60 19.20 -3.43 -6.61
C ILE A 60 20.31 -3.14 -5.60
N ALA A 61 21.20 -2.21 -5.92
CA ALA A 61 22.40 -1.96 -5.11
C ALA A 61 22.04 -1.30 -3.77
N HIS A 62 21.11 -0.35 -3.79
CA HIS A 62 20.65 0.36 -2.59
C HIS A 62 19.12 0.39 -2.53
N GLU A 63 18.55 -0.05 -1.39
CA GLU A 63 17.08 -0.01 -1.19
C GLU A 63 16.59 1.33 -0.62
N THR A 64 17.49 2.17 -0.11
CA THR A 64 17.19 3.49 0.46
C THR A 64 18.24 4.51 0.04
N VAL A 65 17.83 5.78 -0.04
CA VAL A 65 18.73 6.90 -0.35
C VAL A 65 19.33 7.45 0.95
N PRO A 66 20.65 7.63 1.05
CA PRO A 66 21.29 8.15 2.24
C PRO A 66 20.94 9.64 2.42
N THR A 67 20.90 10.06 3.68
CA THR A 67 20.74 11.47 4.04
C THR A 67 21.96 11.92 4.83
N PRO A 68 23.03 12.35 4.15
CA PRO A 68 24.25 12.77 4.80
C PRO A 68 24.01 14.02 5.66
N PRO A 69 24.84 14.25 6.70
CA PRO A 69 24.78 15.45 7.51
C PRO A 69 24.79 16.75 6.68
N LEU A 70 23.88 17.66 7.02
CA LEU A 70 23.87 19.00 6.47
C LEU A 70 25.00 19.81 7.08
N ARG A 71 25.83 20.42 6.23
CA ARG A 71 26.95 21.28 6.65
C ARG A 71 26.52 22.74 6.52
N PRO A 72 26.51 23.54 7.59
CA PRO A 72 26.09 24.94 7.55
C PRO A 72 26.85 25.75 6.49
N ASN A 73 28.18 25.57 6.41
CA ASN A 73 29.04 26.29 5.48
C ASN A 73 28.75 25.97 4.00
N ALA A 74 28.06 24.86 3.71
CA ALA A 74 27.69 24.48 2.35
C ALA A 74 26.36 25.14 1.91
N LEU A 75 25.64 25.77 2.84
CA LEU A 75 24.43 26.55 2.61
C LEU A 75 24.77 28.05 2.57
N ALA A 76 25.59 28.45 1.60
CA ALA A 76 26.18 29.79 1.55
C ALA A 76 25.14 30.89 1.28
N VAL A 77 24.11 30.62 0.47
CA VAL A 77 23.02 31.56 0.19
C VAL A 77 21.83 31.22 1.08
N PRO A 78 21.36 32.13 1.96
CA PRO A 78 20.19 31.87 2.78
C PRO A 78 18.94 31.58 1.95
N VAL A 79 18.12 30.63 2.39
CA VAL A 79 16.89 30.26 1.67
C VAL A 79 15.96 31.46 1.43
N ALA A 80 15.83 32.38 2.40
CA ALA A 80 15.02 33.58 2.26
C ALA A 80 15.47 34.46 1.08
N GLN A 81 16.78 34.55 0.85
CA GLN A 81 17.35 35.25 -0.29
C GLN A 81 17.02 34.55 -1.60
N VAL A 82 17.13 33.21 -1.66
CA VAL A 82 16.72 32.42 -2.84
C VAL A 82 15.25 32.64 -3.18
N LEU A 83 14.37 32.61 -2.17
CA LEU A 83 12.94 32.84 -2.37
C LEU A 83 12.66 34.25 -2.92
N SER A 84 13.34 35.27 -2.38
CA SER A 84 13.21 36.65 -2.85
C SER A 84 13.72 36.83 -4.29
N GLN A 85 14.90 36.29 -4.62
CA GLN A 85 15.51 36.37 -5.95
C GLN A 85 14.65 35.76 -7.05
N HIS A 86 13.91 34.68 -6.73
CA HIS A 86 13.05 33.96 -7.67
C HIS A 86 11.56 34.30 -7.53
N HIS A 87 11.24 35.40 -6.84
CA HIS A 87 9.89 35.92 -6.64
C HIS A 87 8.90 34.88 -6.06
N LEU A 88 9.37 34.04 -5.15
CA LEU A 88 8.58 33.04 -4.44
C LEU A 88 8.04 33.63 -3.13
N ALA A 89 6.88 34.29 -3.21
CA ALA A 89 6.25 34.93 -2.05
C ALA A 89 5.89 33.93 -0.93
N ALA A 90 5.44 32.72 -1.30
CA ALA A 90 5.12 31.65 -0.38
C ALA A 90 5.49 30.26 -0.95
N ILE A 91 5.81 29.34 -0.05
CA ILE A 91 6.19 27.96 -0.34
C ILE A 91 5.39 27.00 0.53
N GLN A 92 5.21 25.76 0.08
CA GLN A 92 4.53 24.73 0.86
C GLN A 92 5.48 23.94 1.77
N ASN A 93 6.72 23.75 1.34
CA ASN A 93 7.73 23.02 2.09
C ASN A 93 9.14 23.40 1.61
N LEU A 94 10.13 23.14 2.46
CA LEU A 94 11.55 23.34 2.19
C LEU A 94 12.31 22.10 2.64
N ARG A 95 13.13 21.52 1.77
CA ARG A 95 14.10 20.48 2.11
C ARG A 95 15.49 20.87 1.65
N VAL A 96 16.50 20.25 2.24
CA VAL A 96 17.86 20.25 1.71
C VAL A 96 18.18 18.84 1.23
N VAL A 97 18.46 18.69 -0.05
CA VAL A 97 18.80 17.43 -0.71
C VAL A 97 20.24 17.49 -1.24
N GLN A 98 20.83 16.33 -1.52
CA GLN A 98 22.11 16.23 -2.19
C GLN A 98 21.86 15.81 -3.63
N PHE A 99 22.30 16.61 -4.59
CA PHE A 99 22.27 16.31 -6.01
C PHE A 99 23.71 16.43 -6.52
N GLU A 100 24.25 15.38 -7.15
CA GLU A 100 25.65 15.33 -7.61
C GLU A 100 26.67 15.71 -6.51
N HIS A 101 26.42 15.25 -5.28
CA HIS A 101 27.22 15.56 -4.09
C HIS A 101 27.25 17.02 -3.64
N GLN A 102 26.37 17.87 -4.19
CA GLN A 102 26.20 19.26 -3.79
C GLN A 102 24.83 19.48 -3.10
N PRO A 103 24.75 20.35 -2.09
CA PRO A 103 23.50 20.66 -1.43
C PRO A 103 22.60 21.55 -2.31
N TYR A 104 21.34 21.15 -2.45
CA TYR A 104 20.29 21.93 -3.09
C TYR A 104 19.12 22.15 -2.13
N TYR A 105 18.57 23.36 -2.15
CA TYR A 105 17.25 23.62 -1.59
C TYR A 105 16.20 23.05 -2.54
N GLN A 106 15.47 22.02 -2.09
CA GLN A 106 14.27 21.55 -2.76
C GLN A 106 13.07 22.28 -2.14
N VAL A 107 12.46 23.17 -2.90
CA VAL A 107 11.31 23.97 -2.49
C VAL A 107 10.06 23.44 -3.18
N THR A 108 9.00 23.23 -2.41
CA THR A 108 7.66 23.01 -2.97
C THR A 108 6.98 24.36 -3.11
N ASP A 109 6.72 24.82 -4.33
CA ASP A 109 6.05 26.10 -4.57
C ASP A 109 4.57 26.06 -4.13
N TYR A 110 3.90 27.21 -4.14
CA TYR A 110 2.48 27.32 -3.75
C TYR A 110 1.53 26.48 -4.63
N ARG A 111 1.96 26.07 -5.84
CA ARG A 111 1.22 25.19 -6.76
C ARG A 111 1.58 23.71 -6.56
N GLY A 112 2.43 23.36 -5.61
CA GLY A 112 2.87 21.99 -5.35
C GLY A 112 3.98 21.49 -6.28
N ARG A 113 4.64 22.36 -7.06
CA ARG A 113 5.76 21.99 -7.94
C ARG A 113 7.08 21.99 -7.16
N LEU A 114 7.93 21.01 -7.42
CA LEU A 114 9.27 20.92 -6.83
C LEU A 114 10.27 21.72 -7.68
N ARG A 115 10.90 22.71 -7.07
CA ARG A 115 11.98 23.53 -7.64
C ARG A 115 13.25 23.31 -6.84
N TYR A 116 14.40 23.38 -7.49
CA TYR A 116 15.69 23.03 -6.90
C TYR A 116 16.66 24.19 -7.09
N PHE A 117 17.29 24.65 -6.02
CA PHE A 117 18.22 25.77 -6.05
C PHE A 117 19.54 25.39 -5.40
N ALA A 118 20.65 25.62 -6.08
CA ALA A 118 21.98 25.32 -5.54
C ALA A 118 22.21 26.13 -4.27
N ALA A 119 22.50 25.48 -3.14
CA ALA A 119 22.60 26.19 -1.86
C ALA A 119 23.86 27.08 -1.77
N ALA A 120 24.83 26.87 -2.66
CA ALA A 120 26.04 27.69 -2.76
C ALA A 120 25.84 29.00 -3.55
N THR A 121 24.92 29.03 -4.52
CA THR A 121 24.79 30.16 -5.47
C THR A 121 23.38 30.74 -5.58
N GLY A 122 22.35 30.02 -5.10
CA GLY A 122 20.95 30.38 -5.27
C GLY A 122 20.40 30.17 -6.69
N GLN A 123 21.22 29.67 -7.62
CA GLN A 123 20.78 29.40 -8.99
C GLN A 123 19.81 28.22 -9.04
N GLU A 124 18.73 28.38 -9.79
CA GLU A 124 17.78 27.29 -10.03
C GLU A 124 18.38 26.25 -10.98
N LEU A 125 18.12 24.97 -10.70
CA LEU A 125 18.39 23.86 -11.60
C LEU A 125 17.20 23.68 -12.55
N PRO A 126 17.34 23.98 -13.85
CA PRO A 126 16.28 23.73 -14.83
C PRO A 126 15.92 22.24 -14.87
N ASP A 127 14.63 21.93 -14.93
CA ASP A 127 14.11 20.55 -14.84
C ASP A 127 14.66 19.75 -13.65
N GLY A 128 14.96 20.44 -12.54
CA GLY A 128 15.64 19.85 -11.39
C GLY A 128 14.93 18.65 -10.78
N ASP A 129 13.60 18.56 -10.87
CA ASP A 129 12.87 17.39 -10.37
C ASP A 129 13.15 16.12 -11.17
N ARG A 130 13.23 16.26 -12.50
CA ARG A 130 13.59 15.15 -13.40
C ARG A 130 15.05 14.76 -13.20
N ALA A 131 15.95 15.75 -13.16
CA ALA A 131 17.39 15.52 -12.97
C ALA A 131 17.66 14.85 -11.61
N TYR A 132 17.01 15.31 -10.55
CA TYR A 132 17.11 14.71 -9.22
C TYR A 132 16.54 13.28 -9.17
N ALA A 133 15.43 13.02 -9.87
CA ALA A 133 14.90 11.66 -9.99
C ALA A 133 15.90 10.71 -10.68
N GLU A 134 16.60 11.19 -11.71
CA GLU A 134 17.64 10.43 -12.39
C GLU A 134 18.83 10.15 -11.47
N ASP A 135 19.37 11.17 -10.77
CA ASP A 135 20.46 11.02 -9.80
C ASP A 135 20.13 9.98 -8.71
N VAL A 136 18.93 10.06 -8.14
CA VAL A 136 18.44 9.07 -7.18
C VAL A 136 18.32 7.68 -7.82
N ALA A 137 17.78 7.57 -9.03
CA ALA A 137 17.66 6.27 -9.72
C ALA A 137 19.03 5.64 -10.01
N ARG A 138 20.01 6.44 -10.44
CA ARG A 138 21.39 6.02 -10.69
C ARG A 138 22.06 5.54 -9.41
N TYR A 139 21.88 6.27 -8.31
CA TYR A 139 22.34 5.84 -6.99
C TYR A 139 21.75 4.49 -6.61
N LEU A 140 20.41 4.35 -6.66
CA LEU A 140 19.73 3.12 -6.26
C LEU A 140 20.19 1.88 -7.06
N LEU A 141 20.46 2.05 -8.36
CA LEU A 141 21.00 0.99 -9.22
C LEU A 141 22.51 0.78 -9.12
N ALA A 142 23.25 1.73 -8.56
CA ALA A 142 24.70 1.86 -8.74
C ALA A 142 25.12 1.83 -10.22
N ASP A 143 24.41 2.58 -11.06
CA ASP A 143 24.60 2.62 -12.52
C ASP A 143 24.78 4.06 -13.03
N SER A 144 26.04 4.45 -13.21
CA SER A 144 26.43 5.77 -13.73
C SER A 144 26.68 5.79 -15.23
N THR A 145 26.66 4.64 -15.91
CA THR A 145 27.14 4.52 -17.30
C THR A 145 26.02 4.30 -18.30
N SER A 146 24.93 3.64 -17.91
CA SER A 146 23.79 3.41 -18.81
C SER A 146 23.14 4.73 -19.20
N ALA A 147 22.94 4.94 -20.51
CA ALA A 147 22.18 6.07 -21.01
C ALA A 147 20.73 6.00 -20.51
N MET A 148 20.11 7.17 -20.28
CA MET A 148 18.69 7.22 -19.95
C MET A 148 17.86 7.07 -21.24
N ALA A 149 16.97 6.08 -21.27
CA ALA A 149 16.06 5.84 -22.38
C ALA A 149 14.78 6.70 -22.28
N GLY A 150 14.36 7.07 -21.07
CA GLY A 150 13.22 7.95 -20.87
C GLY A 150 12.95 8.28 -19.41
N ALA A 151 12.27 9.40 -19.18
CA ALA A 151 11.80 9.84 -17.89
C ALA A 151 10.34 10.29 -18.00
N GLU A 152 9.45 9.66 -17.23
CA GLU A 152 8.02 9.94 -17.25
C GLU A 152 7.53 10.26 -15.83
N ARG A 153 6.79 11.35 -15.66
CA ARG A 153 6.19 11.72 -14.37
C ARG A 153 4.79 11.13 -14.25
N LEU A 154 4.63 10.14 -13.38
CA LEU A 154 3.38 9.47 -13.10
C LEU A 154 2.65 10.17 -11.94
N THR A 155 1.42 10.62 -12.23
CA THR A 155 0.47 11.18 -11.25
C THR A 155 -0.68 10.23 -10.93
N HIS A 156 -0.71 9.06 -11.58
CA HIS A 156 -1.71 8.02 -11.41
C HIS A 156 -1.04 6.65 -11.46
N TYR A 157 -1.73 5.63 -10.96
CA TYR A 157 -1.25 4.25 -11.02
C TYR A 157 -1.43 3.66 -12.42
N THR A 158 -0.44 2.89 -12.87
CA THR A 158 -0.44 2.26 -14.20
C THR A 158 -0.33 0.74 -14.09
N ALA A 159 -0.35 0.03 -15.22
CA ALA A 159 -0.10 -1.42 -15.23
C ALA A 159 1.27 -1.80 -14.65
N ASP A 160 2.29 -0.97 -14.91
CA ASP A 160 3.67 -1.16 -14.43
C ASP A 160 3.90 -0.62 -13.02
N TYR A 161 3.04 0.30 -12.56
CA TYR A 161 3.11 0.95 -11.25
C TYR A 161 1.76 0.91 -10.53
N LYS A 162 1.46 -0.24 -9.90
CA LYS A 162 0.19 -0.50 -9.24
C LYS A 162 0.06 0.22 -7.88
N PHE A 163 -1.20 0.38 -7.43
CA PHE A 163 -1.60 1.00 -6.14
C PHE A 163 -0.80 0.53 -4.92
N ILE A 164 -0.33 -0.72 -4.92
CA ILE A 164 0.47 -1.30 -3.82
C ILE A 164 1.75 -0.50 -3.49
N ASN A 165 2.24 0.33 -4.41
CA ASN A 165 3.41 1.17 -4.19
C ASN A 165 3.10 2.47 -3.43
N ARG A 166 1.83 2.91 -3.35
CA ARG A 166 1.27 3.97 -2.48
C ARG A 166 1.96 5.34 -2.49
N LEU A 167 2.86 5.58 -3.44
CA LEU A 167 3.58 6.84 -3.59
C LEU A 167 3.18 7.44 -4.95
N LEU A 168 2.65 8.65 -4.91
CA LEU A 168 2.41 9.50 -6.07
C LEU A 168 2.62 10.96 -5.64
N PRO A 169 3.08 11.85 -6.55
CA PRO A 169 3.60 11.52 -7.88
C PRO A 169 4.97 10.83 -7.81
N VAL A 170 5.33 10.09 -8.87
CA VAL A 170 6.66 9.46 -9.01
C VAL A 170 7.21 9.64 -10.41
N TRP A 171 8.53 9.65 -10.54
CA TRP A 171 9.22 9.57 -11.82
C TRP A 171 9.57 8.13 -12.16
N LYS A 172 9.17 7.66 -13.35
CA LYS A 172 9.64 6.41 -13.96
C LYS A 172 10.88 6.74 -14.80
N ILE A 173 12.07 6.44 -14.26
CA ILE A 173 13.35 6.59 -14.95
C ILE A 173 13.71 5.26 -15.60
N THR A 174 13.76 5.22 -16.93
CA THR A 174 14.06 4.01 -17.71
C THR A 174 15.46 4.13 -18.30
N PHE A 175 16.29 3.12 -18.09
CA PHE A 175 17.66 3.07 -18.60
C PHE A 175 17.74 2.26 -19.89
N ALA A 176 18.64 2.65 -20.80
CA ALA A 176 18.94 1.97 -22.06
C ALA A 176 19.77 0.69 -21.84
N ARG A 177 19.26 -0.20 -20.99
CA ARG A 177 19.88 -1.48 -20.64
C ARG A 177 19.24 -2.63 -21.41
N PRO A 178 19.95 -3.75 -21.65
CA PRO A 178 19.38 -4.93 -22.30
C PRO A 178 18.18 -5.53 -21.55
N ASP A 179 18.11 -5.36 -20.23
CA ASP A 179 17.01 -5.83 -19.38
C ASP A 179 15.80 -4.87 -19.34
N GLY A 180 15.94 -3.65 -19.86
CA GLY A 180 14.92 -2.59 -19.82
C GLY A 180 14.57 -2.15 -18.39
N MET A 181 15.58 -2.02 -17.52
CA MET A 181 15.38 -1.59 -16.13
C MET A 181 14.75 -0.19 -16.04
N ALA A 182 13.68 -0.08 -15.26
CA ALA A 182 13.06 1.17 -14.86
C ALA A 182 12.98 1.29 -13.34
N VAL A 183 13.27 2.47 -12.80
CA VAL A 183 13.17 2.79 -11.36
C VAL A 183 12.12 3.86 -11.16
N PHE A 184 11.26 3.67 -10.16
CA PHE A 184 10.18 4.59 -9.82
C PHE A 184 10.57 5.36 -8.57
N VAL A 185 10.80 6.66 -8.70
CA VAL A 185 11.34 7.52 -7.65
C VAL A 185 10.33 8.60 -7.24
N GLU A 186 10.06 8.71 -5.95
CA GLU A 186 9.37 9.83 -5.34
C GLU A 186 10.42 10.84 -4.85
N THR A 187 10.53 11.97 -5.53
CA THR A 187 11.58 12.97 -5.27
C THR A 187 11.31 13.83 -4.04
N GLY A 188 10.04 13.99 -3.66
CA GLY A 188 9.59 14.80 -2.52
C GLY A 188 10.08 14.30 -1.16
N GLN A 189 10.45 13.03 -1.03
CA GLN A 189 11.14 12.47 0.14
C GLN A 189 12.35 11.59 -0.21
N SER A 190 12.78 11.60 -1.48
CA SER A 190 13.93 10.82 -1.98
C SER A 190 13.75 9.31 -1.75
N ARG A 191 12.61 8.76 -2.19
CA ARG A 191 12.21 7.36 -1.95
C ARG A 191 12.06 6.57 -3.23
N MET A 192 12.39 5.29 -3.16
CA MET A 192 12.06 4.34 -4.21
C MET A 192 10.66 3.77 -3.99
N GLY A 193 9.78 3.93 -4.96
CA GLY A 193 8.50 3.22 -5.00
C GLY A 193 8.70 1.72 -5.31
N THR A 194 9.27 1.45 -6.49
CA THR A 194 9.64 0.11 -6.99
C THR A 194 10.65 0.24 -8.13
N PHE A 195 11.09 -0.89 -8.68
CA PHE A 195 11.95 -0.97 -9.87
C PHE A 195 11.61 -2.22 -10.67
N ASN A 196 11.52 -2.16 -11.99
CA ASN A 196 11.12 -3.30 -12.82
C ASN A 196 12.03 -3.40 -14.04
N ASN A 197 12.55 -4.60 -14.31
CA ASN A 197 13.04 -4.96 -15.62
C ASN A 197 11.93 -5.66 -16.43
N ARG A 198 12.17 -5.96 -17.71
CA ARG A 198 11.18 -6.60 -18.59
C ARG A 198 10.68 -7.95 -18.06
N ALA A 199 11.53 -8.74 -17.40
CA ALA A 199 11.15 -10.03 -16.84
C ALA A 199 10.17 -9.84 -15.67
N ARG A 200 10.50 -8.97 -14.70
CA ARG A 200 9.63 -8.64 -13.57
C ARG A 200 8.32 -8.00 -14.03
N ALA A 201 8.36 -7.11 -15.01
CA ALA A 201 7.16 -6.50 -15.60
C ALA A 201 6.20 -7.55 -16.17
N ARG A 202 6.71 -8.53 -16.92
CA ARG A 202 5.90 -9.67 -17.41
C ARG A 202 5.30 -10.50 -16.28
N PHE A 203 6.06 -10.79 -15.22
CA PHE A 203 5.52 -11.49 -14.05
C PHE A 203 4.42 -10.71 -13.35
N LEU A 204 4.59 -9.40 -13.18
CA LEU A 204 3.57 -8.53 -12.60
C LEU A 204 2.31 -8.50 -13.46
N TRP A 205 2.45 -8.47 -14.79
CA TRP A 205 1.33 -8.56 -15.71
C TRP A 205 0.60 -9.92 -15.60
N VAL A 206 1.32 -11.05 -15.63
CA VAL A 206 0.74 -12.39 -15.45
C VAL A 206 0.01 -12.49 -14.11
N PHE A 207 0.62 -11.97 -13.05
CA PHE A 207 -0.01 -11.94 -11.72
C PHE A 207 -1.26 -11.06 -11.72
N GLY A 208 -1.23 -9.88 -12.34
CA GLY A 208 -2.40 -9.01 -12.49
C GLY A 208 -3.55 -9.72 -13.21
N MET A 209 -3.27 -10.34 -14.36
CA MET A 209 -4.28 -11.04 -15.14
C MET A 209 -4.85 -12.28 -14.44
N LEU A 210 -4.00 -13.10 -13.84
CA LEU A 210 -4.42 -14.41 -13.32
C LEU A 210 -4.82 -14.37 -11.82
N HIS A 211 -4.31 -13.40 -11.06
CA HIS A 211 -4.58 -13.28 -9.62
C HIS A 211 -5.59 -12.19 -9.28
N ASN A 212 -5.32 -10.97 -9.71
CA ASN A 212 -6.19 -9.82 -9.44
C ASN A 212 -7.36 -9.73 -10.42
N TRP A 213 -7.30 -10.48 -11.52
CA TRP A 213 -8.23 -10.40 -12.64
C TRP A 213 -8.32 -8.98 -13.20
N ASP A 214 -7.16 -8.37 -13.47
CA ASP A 214 -7.05 -7.02 -14.04
C ASP A 214 -7.82 -6.87 -15.38
N PHE A 215 -8.15 -7.96 -16.09
CA PHE A 215 -9.05 -7.91 -17.25
C PHE A 215 -10.49 -7.50 -16.89
N LEU A 216 -10.85 -7.49 -15.61
CA LEU A 216 -12.09 -6.94 -15.07
C LEU A 216 -11.95 -5.49 -14.60
N ASP A 217 -10.78 -4.86 -14.71
CA ASP A 217 -10.57 -3.46 -14.27
C ASP A 217 -11.46 -2.47 -15.05
N ALA A 218 -12.00 -2.86 -16.22
CA ALA A 218 -12.99 -2.09 -16.97
C ALA A 218 -14.37 -2.05 -16.29
N LEU A 219 -14.64 -2.92 -15.32
CA LEU A 219 -15.88 -2.95 -14.56
C LEU A 219 -15.81 -2.01 -13.34
N PRO A 220 -16.96 -1.52 -12.83
CA PRO A 220 -17.00 -0.83 -11.55
C PRO A 220 -16.34 -1.65 -10.45
N ARG A 221 -15.52 -1.00 -9.62
CA ARG A 221 -14.71 -1.69 -8.60
C ARG A 221 -15.52 -2.62 -7.68
N PRO A 222 -16.71 -2.27 -7.18
CA PRO A 222 -17.52 -3.18 -6.37
C PRO A 222 -17.97 -4.44 -7.14
N LEU A 223 -18.23 -4.32 -8.44
CA LEU A 223 -18.61 -5.46 -9.28
C LEU A 223 -17.42 -6.40 -9.50
N HIS A 224 -16.23 -5.86 -9.80
CA HIS A 224 -14.99 -6.63 -9.90
C HIS A 224 -14.73 -7.42 -8.61
N LEU A 225 -14.77 -6.75 -7.45
CA LEU A 225 -14.58 -7.40 -6.15
C LEU A 225 -15.69 -8.43 -5.86
N GLY A 226 -16.94 -8.14 -6.22
CA GLY A 226 -18.08 -9.05 -6.05
C GLY A 226 -17.94 -10.33 -6.85
N ILE A 227 -17.52 -10.24 -8.13
CA ILE A 227 -17.26 -11.41 -8.97
C ILE A 227 -16.17 -12.28 -8.34
N MET A 228 -15.05 -11.67 -7.92
CA MET A 228 -13.99 -12.42 -7.22
C MET A 228 -14.50 -13.10 -5.95
N LEU A 229 -15.29 -12.38 -5.14
CA LEU A 229 -15.85 -12.89 -3.89
C LEU A 229 -16.78 -14.09 -4.11
N VAL A 230 -17.58 -14.08 -5.18
CA VAL A 230 -18.42 -15.24 -5.56
C VAL A 230 -17.55 -16.45 -5.84
N PHE A 231 -16.49 -16.31 -6.64
CA PHE A 231 -15.62 -17.42 -6.98
C PHE A 231 -14.79 -17.94 -5.81
N THR A 232 -14.22 -17.05 -4.97
CA THR A 232 -13.53 -17.49 -3.74
C THR A 232 -14.50 -18.21 -2.81
N THR A 233 -15.76 -17.78 -2.74
CA THR A 233 -16.81 -18.41 -1.96
C THR A 233 -17.14 -19.81 -2.44
N VAL A 234 -17.36 -19.96 -3.75
CA VAL A 234 -17.62 -21.26 -4.39
C VAL A 234 -16.44 -22.21 -4.21
N ILE A 235 -15.19 -21.71 -4.17
CA ILE A 235 -13.99 -22.52 -3.91
C ILE A 235 -13.95 -23.08 -2.50
N TRP A 236 -14.11 -22.26 -1.45
CA TRP A 236 -14.06 -22.80 -0.09
C TRP A 236 -15.29 -23.68 0.23
N LEU A 237 -16.45 -23.42 -0.38
CA LEU A 237 -17.61 -24.31 -0.32
C LEU A 237 -17.35 -25.66 -1.02
N SER A 238 -16.66 -25.63 -2.16
CA SER A 238 -16.24 -26.85 -2.88
C SER A 238 -15.28 -27.68 -2.02
N ALA A 239 -14.27 -27.05 -1.40
CA ALA A 239 -13.35 -27.72 -0.49
C ALA A 239 -14.06 -28.30 0.74
N LEU A 240 -14.96 -27.54 1.37
CA LEU A 240 -15.76 -27.96 2.52
C LEU A 240 -16.67 -29.15 2.17
N SER A 241 -17.33 -29.11 1.01
CA SER A 241 -18.18 -30.22 0.55
C SER A 241 -17.38 -31.52 0.36
N GLY A 242 -16.12 -31.44 -0.10
CA GLY A 242 -15.23 -32.58 -0.20
C GLY A 242 -14.90 -33.20 1.16
N LEU A 243 -14.62 -32.36 2.17
CA LEU A 243 -14.38 -32.79 3.55
C LEU A 243 -15.63 -33.46 4.16
N VAL A 244 -16.82 -32.86 3.97
CA VAL A 244 -18.10 -33.41 4.43
C VAL A 244 -18.39 -34.77 3.77
N ILE A 245 -18.20 -34.88 2.46
CA ILE A 245 -18.39 -36.15 1.73
C ILE A 245 -17.48 -37.23 2.31
N TYR A 246 -16.20 -36.91 2.52
CA TYR A 246 -15.26 -37.87 3.09
C TYR A 246 -15.68 -38.27 4.51
N GLY A 247 -15.95 -37.32 5.40
CA GLY A 247 -16.33 -37.61 6.81
C GLY A 247 -17.54 -38.53 6.93
N PHE A 248 -18.62 -38.29 6.17
CA PHE A 248 -19.89 -39.03 6.32
C PHE A 248 -20.02 -40.27 5.42
N VAL A 249 -19.28 -40.32 4.30
CA VAL A 249 -19.48 -41.34 3.26
C VAL A 249 -18.21 -42.17 3.00
N ARG A 250 -17.10 -41.99 3.74
CA ARG A 250 -15.82 -42.71 3.55
C ARG A 250 -15.98 -44.20 3.29
N LYS A 251 -16.78 -44.89 4.12
CA LYS A 251 -16.97 -46.36 4.08
C LYS A 251 -17.75 -46.86 2.84
N LYS A 252 -18.41 -45.98 2.06
CA LYS A 252 -19.13 -46.32 0.82
C LYS A 252 -18.38 -45.88 -0.45
N LEU A 253 -17.20 -45.28 -0.31
CA LEU A 253 -16.40 -44.85 -1.45
C LEU A 253 -15.86 -46.06 -2.22
N ARG A 254 -16.09 -46.07 -3.53
CA ARG A 254 -15.56 -47.11 -4.42
C ARG A 254 -14.02 -47.12 -4.35
N GLN A 255 -13.48 -48.30 -4.05
CA GLN A 255 -12.04 -48.61 -4.13
C GLN A 255 -11.67 -49.09 -5.54
N PRO A 256 -10.41 -48.97 -5.97
CA PRO A 256 -9.94 -49.55 -7.22
C PRO A 256 -10.15 -51.06 -7.21
N ARG A 257 -10.70 -51.61 -8.30
CA ARG A 257 -10.99 -53.05 -8.42
C ARG A 257 -9.79 -53.88 -8.84
N SER A 258 -8.86 -53.30 -9.61
CA SER A 258 -7.63 -53.93 -10.09
C SER A 258 -6.57 -52.87 -10.39
N ALA A 259 -5.33 -53.30 -10.71
CA ALA A 259 -4.27 -52.41 -11.18
C ALA A 259 -4.65 -51.66 -12.48
N GLN A 260 -5.51 -52.27 -13.31
CA GLN A 260 -5.97 -51.72 -14.58
C GLN A 260 -7.18 -50.76 -14.43
N ASP A 261 -7.80 -50.67 -13.25
CA ASP A 261 -8.93 -49.76 -12.99
C ASP A 261 -8.48 -48.29 -12.88
N GLN A 262 -8.17 -47.70 -14.04
CA GLN A 262 -7.67 -46.33 -14.12
C GLN A 262 -8.62 -45.32 -13.46
N VAL A 263 -9.93 -45.49 -13.62
CA VAL A 263 -10.94 -44.59 -13.03
C VAL A 263 -11.02 -44.75 -11.51
N GLY A 264 -10.95 -45.98 -11.00
CA GLY A 264 -10.90 -46.24 -9.56
C GLY A 264 -9.67 -45.64 -8.89
N TRP A 265 -8.50 -45.77 -9.51
CA TRP A 265 -7.26 -45.15 -9.05
C TRP A 265 -7.32 -43.62 -9.08
N LEU A 266 -7.86 -43.05 -10.16
CA LEU A 266 -8.03 -41.61 -10.28
C LEU A 266 -8.95 -41.04 -9.19
N ARG A 267 -10.05 -41.74 -8.87
CA ARG A 267 -10.93 -41.37 -7.74
C ARG A 267 -10.19 -41.45 -6.41
N ARG A 268 -9.36 -42.47 -6.18
CA ARG A 268 -8.56 -42.60 -4.96
C ARG A 268 -7.56 -41.45 -4.83
N ARG A 269 -6.80 -41.15 -5.88
CA ARG A 269 -5.81 -40.06 -5.91
C ARG A 269 -6.45 -38.70 -5.67
N HIS A 270 -7.55 -38.37 -6.38
CA HIS A 270 -8.28 -37.13 -6.17
C HIS A 270 -8.74 -36.96 -4.71
N ARG A 271 -9.25 -38.03 -4.07
CA ARG A 271 -9.69 -37.97 -2.67
C ARG A 271 -8.53 -37.86 -1.69
N THR A 272 -7.48 -38.67 -1.86
CA THR A 272 -6.34 -38.66 -0.94
C THR A 272 -5.62 -37.32 -1.00
N LEU A 273 -5.28 -36.85 -2.19
CA LEU A 273 -4.64 -35.54 -2.35
C LEU A 273 -5.61 -34.41 -1.97
N GLY A 274 -6.90 -34.56 -2.31
CA GLY A 274 -7.96 -33.65 -1.91
C GLY A 274 -8.02 -33.44 -0.40
N LEU A 275 -7.86 -34.48 0.42
CA LEU A 275 -7.83 -34.33 1.89
C LEU A 275 -6.63 -33.55 2.39
N TRP A 276 -5.45 -33.80 1.81
CA TRP A 276 -4.23 -33.07 2.17
C TRP A 276 -4.37 -31.58 1.90
N VAL A 277 -4.93 -31.22 0.73
CA VAL A 277 -5.00 -29.82 0.32
C VAL A 277 -6.31 -29.14 0.71
N ALA A 278 -7.38 -29.87 1.07
CA ALA A 278 -8.68 -29.28 1.37
C ALA A 278 -8.63 -28.31 2.55
N PHE A 279 -7.85 -28.62 3.59
CA PHE A 279 -7.65 -27.69 4.70
C PHE A 279 -7.01 -26.38 4.19
N VAL A 280 -5.96 -26.50 3.38
CA VAL A 280 -5.26 -25.33 2.81
C VAL A 280 -6.17 -24.55 1.86
N THR A 281 -6.85 -25.20 0.91
CA THR A 281 -7.80 -24.56 0.00
C THR A 281 -8.90 -23.84 0.77
N PHE A 282 -9.46 -24.49 1.80
CA PHE A 282 -10.51 -23.91 2.63
C PHE A 282 -10.03 -22.66 3.35
N THR A 283 -8.94 -22.73 4.12
CA THR A 283 -8.44 -21.58 4.90
C THR A 283 -7.95 -20.46 4.01
N PHE A 284 -7.26 -20.78 2.92
CA PHE A 284 -6.71 -19.82 1.96
C PHE A 284 -7.82 -19.05 1.23
N ALA A 285 -8.84 -19.74 0.71
CA ALA A 285 -9.95 -19.12 -0.01
C ALA A 285 -10.96 -18.43 0.92
N LEU A 286 -11.16 -18.94 2.15
CA LEU A 286 -11.94 -18.25 3.18
C LEU A 286 -11.28 -16.93 3.59
N SER A 287 -9.97 -16.97 3.86
CA SER A 287 -9.19 -15.77 4.16
C SER A 287 -9.18 -14.78 2.99
N ALA A 288 -9.05 -15.26 1.75
CA ALA A 288 -9.17 -14.42 0.55
C ALA A 288 -10.53 -13.74 0.44
N SER A 289 -11.62 -14.46 0.76
CA SER A 289 -12.97 -13.92 0.77
C SER A 289 -13.11 -12.81 1.83
N TYR A 290 -12.56 -13.03 3.03
CA TYR A 290 -12.56 -11.99 4.08
C TYR A 290 -11.76 -10.76 3.67
N HIS A 291 -10.59 -10.95 3.05
CA HIS A 291 -9.78 -9.85 2.49
C HIS A 291 -10.52 -9.06 1.41
N LEU A 292 -11.26 -9.74 0.52
CA LEU A 292 -12.09 -9.09 -0.50
C LEU A 292 -13.24 -8.30 0.10
N ILE A 293 -13.90 -8.83 1.14
CA ILE A 293 -14.98 -8.12 1.87
C ILE A 293 -14.45 -6.79 2.43
N GLN A 294 -13.27 -6.79 3.03
CA GLN A 294 -12.68 -5.56 3.58
C GLN A 294 -12.34 -4.53 2.48
N LYS A 295 -11.97 -4.99 1.27
CA LYS A 295 -11.66 -4.13 0.12
C LYS A 295 -12.87 -3.41 -0.49
N PHE A 296 -14.10 -3.75 -0.10
CA PHE A 296 -15.26 -2.93 -0.47
C PHE A 296 -15.24 -1.56 0.20
N ASN A 297 -14.56 -1.43 1.34
CA ASN A 297 -14.30 -0.12 1.93
C ASN A 297 -13.13 0.53 1.18
N PRO A 298 -13.35 1.70 0.53
CA PRO A 298 -12.30 2.37 -0.23
C PRO A 298 -11.18 2.85 0.70
N ASP A 299 -9.97 2.90 0.17
CA ASP A 299 -8.83 3.46 0.88
C ASP A 299 -8.87 4.99 0.79
N ARG A 300 -9.17 5.64 1.91
CA ARG A 300 -9.42 7.09 1.98
C ARG A 300 -8.17 7.91 2.33
N ARG A 301 -6.98 7.30 2.38
CA ARG A 301 -5.77 7.99 2.84
C ARG A 301 -5.34 9.16 1.97
N GLU A 302 -5.67 9.10 0.68
CA GLU A 302 -5.34 10.15 -0.29
C GLU A 302 -6.34 11.32 -0.26
N GLU A 303 -7.49 11.16 0.42
CA GLU A 303 -8.48 12.23 0.60
C GLU A 303 -8.04 13.29 1.60
N VAL A 304 -7.04 12.99 2.43
CA VAL A 304 -6.57 13.88 3.50
C VAL A 304 -5.06 14.09 3.44
N ALA A 305 -4.66 15.35 3.41
CA ALA A 305 -3.29 15.80 3.59
C ALA A 305 -3.31 17.27 4.01
N ARG A 306 -2.47 17.65 4.96
CA ARG A 306 -2.26 19.06 5.31
C ARG A 306 -1.26 19.66 4.33
N VAL A 307 -1.73 20.64 3.56
CA VAL A 307 -0.86 21.52 2.77
C VAL A 307 -0.80 22.87 3.48
N SER A 308 0.37 23.20 4.02
CA SER A 308 0.60 24.50 4.67
C SER A 308 1.35 25.41 3.72
N ALA A 309 1.03 26.71 3.73
CA ALA A 309 1.84 27.73 3.07
C ALA A 309 2.73 28.43 4.12
N PHE A 310 3.91 28.86 3.70
CA PHE A 310 4.89 29.61 4.49
C PHE A 310 5.36 30.79 3.65
N ALA A 311 5.10 32.01 4.12
CA ALA A 311 5.58 33.20 3.44
C ALA A 311 7.09 33.33 3.59
N ALA A 312 7.78 33.89 2.59
CA ALA A 312 9.22 34.15 2.69
C ALA A 312 9.56 35.06 3.89
N SER A 313 8.66 35.99 4.23
CA SER A 313 8.75 36.88 5.40
C SER A 313 8.61 36.17 6.74
N GLU A 314 8.13 34.92 6.78
CA GLU A 314 8.06 34.11 8.00
C GLU A 314 9.38 33.38 8.31
N LEU A 315 10.33 33.35 7.36
CA LEU A 315 11.62 32.65 7.48
C LEU A 315 12.75 33.62 7.88
N THR A 316 12.54 34.40 8.94
CA THR A 316 13.50 35.44 9.37
C THR A 316 14.72 34.88 10.10
N TRP A 317 14.58 33.75 10.80
CA TRP A 317 15.70 33.07 11.43
C TRP A 317 16.43 32.17 10.41
N PRO A 318 17.74 32.36 10.18
CA PRO A 318 18.49 31.61 9.18
C PRO A 318 18.47 30.11 9.45
N LEU A 319 18.19 29.32 8.40
CA LEU A 319 18.21 27.85 8.52
C LEU A 319 19.58 27.32 8.99
N THR A 320 20.67 27.98 8.58
CA THR A 320 22.04 27.63 8.99
C THR A 320 22.22 27.63 10.51
N ASP A 321 21.50 28.49 11.23
CA ASP A 321 21.58 28.62 12.68
C ASP A 321 20.80 27.49 13.40
N ALA A 322 19.94 26.79 12.64
CA ALA A 322 19.20 25.63 13.10
C ALA A 322 19.99 24.31 13.02
N LEU A 323 21.11 24.30 12.29
CA LEU A 323 21.90 23.12 12.03
C LEU A 323 22.91 22.73 13.13
N PRO A 324 23.53 23.67 13.88
CA PRO A 324 24.40 23.35 15.00
C PRO A 324 23.65 22.59 16.11
N GLY A 325 24.26 21.54 16.62
CA GLY A 325 23.69 20.75 17.71
C GLY A 325 24.55 19.54 18.07
N PRO A 326 24.17 18.80 19.14
CA PRO A 326 24.94 17.65 19.63
C PRO A 326 24.94 16.45 18.67
N ALA A 327 23.97 16.39 17.75
CA ALA A 327 23.88 15.36 16.72
C ALA A 327 23.72 16.02 15.34
N PRO A 328 24.36 15.47 14.29
CA PRO A 328 24.29 16.06 12.96
C PRO A 328 22.87 16.03 12.41
N VAL A 329 22.43 17.18 11.89
CA VAL A 329 21.15 17.31 11.18
C VAL A 329 21.25 16.62 9.83
N THR A 330 20.25 15.80 9.50
CA THR A 330 20.21 15.03 8.24
C THR A 330 19.03 15.42 7.35
N ARG A 331 17.96 15.97 7.93
CA ARG A 331 16.80 16.48 7.19
C ARG A 331 16.23 17.71 7.86
N VAL A 332 15.67 18.58 7.03
CA VAL A 332 14.88 19.74 7.44
C VAL A 332 13.60 19.71 6.61
N SER A 333 12.48 20.05 7.24
CA SER A 333 11.20 20.36 6.60
C SER A 333 10.53 21.53 7.30
N LEU A 334 9.50 22.12 6.69
CA LEU A 334 8.65 23.11 7.36
C LEU A 334 7.42 22.44 7.95
N ALA A 335 6.94 22.96 9.08
CA ALA A 335 5.72 22.54 9.73
C ALA A 335 5.01 23.75 10.34
N ARG A 336 3.68 23.78 10.23
CA ARG A 336 2.85 24.78 10.89
C ARG A 336 2.14 24.14 12.08
N VAL A 337 2.54 24.54 13.29
CA VAL A 337 2.05 23.98 14.55
C VAL A 337 1.40 25.10 15.34
N GLY A 338 0.13 24.93 15.72
CA GLY A 338 -0.67 26.00 16.35
C GLY A 338 -0.72 27.29 15.50
N GLY A 339 -0.72 27.16 14.17
CA GLY A 339 -0.70 28.29 13.24
C GLY A 339 0.67 28.96 13.05
N GLN A 340 1.69 28.63 13.86
CA GLN A 340 3.03 29.23 13.79
C GLN A 340 4.00 28.39 12.95
N PRO A 341 4.93 29.02 12.22
CA PRO A 341 5.89 28.33 11.35
C PRO A 341 7.12 27.83 12.14
N TYR A 342 7.47 26.56 11.93
CA TYR A 342 8.64 25.91 12.53
C TYR A 342 9.48 25.17 11.48
N TYR A 343 10.81 25.22 11.65
CA TYR A 343 11.72 24.23 11.08
C TYR A 343 11.59 22.94 11.87
N ARG A 344 11.17 21.87 11.20
CA ARG A 344 11.24 20.49 11.69
C ARG A 344 12.59 19.90 11.30
N ILE A 345 13.43 19.67 12.30
CA ILE A 345 14.83 19.30 12.15
C ILE A 345 14.99 17.85 12.61
N VAL A 346 15.51 16.99 11.74
CA VAL A 346 15.79 15.58 12.05
C VAL A 346 17.29 15.38 12.15
N SER A 347 17.76 15.05 13.35
CA SER A 347 19.15 14.73 13.62
C SER A 347 19.33 13.23 13.81
N LYS A 348 20.50 12.71 13.45
CA LYS A 348 20.83 11.29 13.62
C LYS A 348 22.19 11.16 14.26
N GLY A 349 22.23 10.72 15.52
CA GLY A 349 23.48 10.46 16.25
C GLY A 349 24.14 9.15 15.83
N SER A 350 25.26 8.82 16.48
CA SER A 350 26.02 7.57 16.27
C SER A 350 25.20 6.31 16.55
N GLU A 351 24.27 6.35 17.51
CA GLU A 351 23.33 5.25 17.82
C GLU A 351 22.28 4.99 16.71
N GLY A 352 22.21 5.86 15.69
CA GLY A 352 21.37 5.67 14.51
C GLY A 352 19.87 5.94 14.71
N LYS A 353 19.38 6.17 15.94
CA LYS A 353 17.99 6.59 16.17
C LYS A 353 17.80 8.06 15.79
N PRO A 354 16.83 8.39 14.93
CA PRO A 354 16.55 9.78 14.59
C PRO A 354 15.88 10.51 15.77
N THR A 355 16.34 11.73 16.06
CA THR A 355 15.69 12.66 16.98
C THR A 355 15.09 13.80 16.18
N VAL A 356 13.93 14.31 16.61
CA VAL A 356 13.22 15.38 15.92
C VAL A 356 13.05 16.58 16.85
N GLN A 357 13.43 17.76 16.37
CA GLN A 357 13.28 19.03 17.07
C GLN A 357 12.52 20.01 16.18
N TYR A 358 11.81 20.94 16.82
CA TYR A 358 11.07 22.00 16.16
C TYR A 358 11.63 23.32 16.65
N ARG A 359 12.02 24.19 15.74
CA ARG A 359 12.51 25.55 16.06
C ARG A 359 11.74 26.57 15.26
N SER A 360 11.27 27.61 15.94
CA SER A 360 10.54 28.71 15.30
C SER A 360 11.36 29.28 14.15
N THR A 361 10.72 29.50 13.00
CA THR A 361 11.41 30.10 11.84
C THR A 361 11.65 31.59 12.03
N ARG A 362 11.16 32.18 13.13
CA ARG A 362 11.25 33.63 13.39
C ARG A 362 12.42 34.00 14.29
N ASP A 363 12.59 33.24 15.39
CA ASP A 363 13.51 33.53 16.48
C ASP A 363 14.31 32.30 16.96
N GLY A 364 14.09 31.13 16.34
CA GLY A 364 14.79 29.88 16.67
C GLY A 364 14.39 29.22 17.98
N GLN A 365 13.38 29.74 18.69
CA GLN A 365 12.92 29.16 19.96
C GLN A 365 12.43 27.71 19.75
N PRO A 366 12.87 26.76 20.60
CA PRO A 366 12.45 25.38 20.47
C PRO A 366 11.00 25.21 20.88
N LEU A 367 10.26 24.35 20.18
CA LEU A 367 8.91 23.93 20.57
C LEU A 367 8.98 22.59 21.33
N PRO A 368 8.72 22.57 22.65
CA PRO A 368 8.72 21.33 23.42
C PRO A 368 7.68 20.34 22.90
N ALA A 369 8.11 19.09 22.71
CA ALA A 369 7.29 18.02 22.14
C ALA A 369 6.64 18.37 20.79
N GLY A 370 7.30 19.20 19.97
CA GLY A 370 6.77 19.67 18.68
C GLY A 370 6.28 18.57 17.74
N GLU A 371 7.00 17.44 17.64
CA GLU A 371 6.59 16.31 16.79
C GLU A 371 5.25 15.70 17.25
N MET A 372 5.06 15.56 18.57
CA MET A 372 3.83 15.01 19.14
C MET A 372 2.67 15.99 18.98
N ARG A 373 2.89 17.29 19.24
CA ARG A 373 1.88 18.33 19.08
C ARG A 373 1.41 18.41 17.63
N TYR A 374 2.35 18.48 16.69
CA TYR A 374 2.03 18.56 15.28
C TYR A 374 1.33 17.30 14.76
N ALA A 375 1.81 16.11 15.16
CA ALA A 375 1.14 14.87 14.81
C ALA A 375 -0.30 14.81 15.37
N ALA A 376 -0.51 15.22 16.63
CA ALA A 376 -1.85 15.26 17.22
C ALA A 376 -2.80 16.21 16.45
N GLU A 377 -2.32 17.40 16.06
CA GLU A 377 -3.08 18.33 15.22
C GLU A 377 -3.45 17.71 13.86
N LEU A 378 -2.49 17.07 13.18
CA LEU A 378 -2.74 16.38 11.90
C LEU A 378 -3.77 15.26 12.08
N GLY A 379 -3.65 14.47 13.15
CA GLY A 379 -4.58 13.37 13.44
C GLY A 379 -6.00 13.87 13.69
N GLN A 380 -6.16 14.96 14.45
CA GLN A 380 -7.46 15.59 14.68
C GLN A 380 -8.08 16.10 13.37
N GLU A 381 -7.30 16.81 12.56
CA GLU A 381 -7.76 17.31 11.25
C GLU A 381 -8.22 16.17 10.34
N PHE A 382 -7.41 15.12 10.21
CA PHE A 382 -7.72 13.99 9.34
C PHE A 382 -8.92 13.20 9.85
N MET A 383 -9.06 13.02 11.17
CA MET A 383 -10.25 12.38 11.74
C MET A 383 -11.53 13.17 11.47
N LEU A 384 -11.50 14.49 11.59
CA LEU A 384 -12.64 15.35 11.26
C LEU A 384 -13.02 15.24 9.78
N ALA A 385 -12.03 15.40 8.90
CA ALA A 385 -12.22 15.31 7.45
C ALA A 385 -12.76 13.94 7.01
N LEU A 386 -12.21 12.85 7.56
CA LEU A 386 -12.66 11.50 7.25
C LEU A 386 -14.07 11.21 7.77
N ASN A 387 -14.49 11.83 8.88
CA ASN A 387 -15.84 11.68 9.45
C ASN A 387 -16.88 12.63 8.83
N GLY A 388 -16.61 13.22 7.66
CA GLY A 388 -17.58 14.04 6.93
C GLY A 388 -17.76 15.45 7.48
N HIS A 389 -16.87 15.92 8.35
CA HIS A 389 -16.80 17.32 8.75
C HIS A 389 -15.62 17.94 7.99
N PRO A 390 -15.84 18.78 6.96
CA PRO A 390 -14.74 19.36 6.22
C PRO A 390 -13.83 20.08 7.23
N ALA A 391 -12.57 19.65 7.29
CA ALA A 391 -11.55 20.40 7.98
C ALA A 391 -11.54 21.79 7.35
N THR A 392 -11.94 22.79 8.14
CA THR A 392 -11.77 24.19 7.76
C THR A 392 -10.29 24.37 7.48
N ALA A 393 -9.96 24.71 6.23
CA ALA A 393 -8.65 25.24 5.89
C ALA A 393 -8.40 26.43 6.83
N SER A 394 -7.59 26.22 7.88
CA SER A 394 -7.16 27.30 8.77
C SER A 394 -6.15 28.15 8.01
N ALA A 395 -6.68 29.01 7.14
CA ALA A 395 -6.04 30.22 6.68
C ALA A 395 -6.47 31.34 7.65
N THR A 396 -5.64 31.64 8.64
CA THR A 396 -5.71 32.86 9.45
C THR A 396 -4.26 33.24 9.78
N GLY A 397 -3.69 34.40 9.42
CA GLY A 397 -4.23 35.55 8.71
C GLY A 397 -3.15 36.63 8.40
N ALA A 398 -3.65 37.82 8.05
CA ALA A 398 -3.01 39.11 7.70
C ALA A 398 -2.50 39.21 6.23
N ALA A 399 -2.88 40.17 5.39
CA ALA A 399 -3.31 41.57 5.61
C ALA A 399 -4.26 42.11 4.50
N GLU A 400 -5.12 43.07 4.85
CA GLU A 400 -5.93 43.90 3.95
C GLU A 400 -5.09 45.04 3.33
N ASP A 401 -5.26 45.28 2.02
CA ASP A 401 -5.60 46.58 1.39
C ASP A 401 -5.21 46.59 -0.11
N GLY A 402 -6.15 47.01 -0.97
CA GLY A 402 -5.88 47.32 -2.38
C GLY A 402 -7.05 47.01 -3.33
N ALA A 403 -7.77 48.05 -3.74
CA ALA A 403 -9.04 48.05 -4.47
C ALA A 403 -9.03 47.50 -5.93
N LEU A 404 -10.24 47.11 -6.39
CA LEU A 404 -10.65 46.74 -7.76
C LEU A 404 -10.57 47.92 -8.76
N PRO A 405 -10.64 47.70 -10.09
CA PRO A 405 -11.96 47.67 -10.76
C PRO A 405 -12.16 46.61 -11.87
N ASP A 406 -13.41 46.21 -12.02
CA ASP A 406 -14.04 45.50 -13.15
C ASP A 406 -13.84 46.18 -14.51
N CYS A 407 -13.92 45.42 -15.62
CA CYS A 407 -14.67 45.77 -16.85
C CYS A 407 -14.63 44.63 -17.92
N CYS A 408 -15.81 44.25 -18.40
CA CYS A 408 -16.16 43.16 -19.34
C CYS A 408 -15.73 43.36 -20.82
N THR A 409 -15.36 42.29 -21.55
CA THR A 409 -16.12 41.67 -22.70
C THR A 409 -15.32 40.54 -23.45
N PRO A 410 -16.00 39.55 -24.10
CA PRO A 410 -15.49 38.22 -24.54
C PRO A 410 -15.13 38.16 -26.07
N PRO A 411 -14.73 37.03 -26.76
CA PRO A 411 -15.03 35.60 -26.49
C PRO A 411 -14.03 34.47 -26.94
N THR A 412 -14.45 33.23 -26.61
CA THR A 412 -14.24 31.89 -27.24
C THR A 412 -13.06 30.93 -26.89
N ALA A 413 -13.51 29.68 -26.66
CA ALA A 413 -12.93 28.34 -26.88
C ALA A 413 -12.03 27.69 -25.80
N GLU A 414 -12.67 26.79 -25.03
CA GLU A 414 -12.23 25.47 -24.53
C GLU A 414 -10.82 25.31 -23.94
N ALA A 415 -10.72 25.38 -22.61
CA ALA A 415 -9.74 24.63 -21.83
C ALA A 415 -10.23 24.41 -20.38
N GLU A 416 -10.04 23.17 -19.91
CA GLU A 416 -9.84 22.72 -18.53
C GLU A 416 -10.60 23.43 -17.39
N ALA A 417 -11.57 22.72 -16.82
CA ALA A 417 -12.33 23.15 -15.65
C ALA A 417 -11.43 23.28 -14.38
N PRO A 418 -11.34 24.47 -13.76
CA PRO A 418 -11.00 24.60 -12.36
C PRO A 418 -12.28 24.49 -11.52
N ALA A 419 -12.26 23.68 -10.46
CA ALA A 419 -13.36 23.58 -9.51
C ALA A 419 -13.67 24.95 -8.89
N ALA A 420 -14.89 25.43 -9.11
CA ALA A 420 -15.37 26.73 -8.69
C ALA A 420 -15.54 26.84 -7.18
N ILE A 421 -15.16 28.00 -6.65
CA ILE A 421 -15.33 28.47 -5.29
C ILE A 421 -16.78 28.95 -5.15
N GLY A 422 -17.56 28.32 -4.27
CA GLY A 422 -18.90 28.76 -3.89
C GLY A 422 -18.87 29.63 -2.63
N THR A 423 -19.48 30.82 -2.71
CA THR A 423 -19.73 31.77 -1.63
C THR A 423 -20.72 31.21 -0.58
N PRO A 424 -20.59 31.58 0.72
CA PRO A 424 -21.47 31.08 1.78
C PRO A 424 -22.76 31.89 1.87
N ALA A 425 -23.89 31.21 1.98
CA ALA A 425 -25.16 31.79 2.43
C ALA A 425 -25.23 31.76 3.97
N ALA A 426 -25.68 32.87 4.55
CA ALA A 426 -25.65 33.15 5.98
C ALA A 426 -26.76 32.45 6.80
N ALA A 427 -26.37 32.12 8.04
CA ALA A 427 -27.11 32.12 9.31
C ALA A 427 -28.39 31.25 9.48
N GLY A 428 -28.28 30.33 10.43
CA GLY A 428 -29.39 29.72 11.16
C GLY A 428 -28.85 28.85 12.29
N GLY A 429 -28.61 29.45 13.47
CA GLY A 429 -28.00 28.78 14.60
C GLY A 429 -28.96 27.84 15.34
N VAL A 430 -28.43 26.73 15.86
CA VAL A 430 -28.74 26.15 17.18
C VAL A 430 -27.53 25.31 17.59
N GLY A 431 -27.04 25.49 18.82
CA GLY A 431 -25.95 24.70 19.37
C GLY A 431 -26.28 23.21 19.46
N GLY A 432 -25.27 22.36 19.32
CA GLY A 432 -25.43 20.93 19.50
C GLY A 432 -24.20 20.14 19.07
N PHE A 433 -23.34 19.85 20.05
CA PHE A 433 -22.39 18.73 20.11
C PHE A 433 -21.57 18.43 18.85
N ALA A 434 -20.36 18.99 18.78
CA ALA A 434 -19.26 18.29 18.12
C ALA A 434 -19.13 16.91 18.80
N PRO A 435 -19.13 15.78 18.06
CA PRO A 435 -18.91 14.48 18.67
C PRO A 435 -17.57 14.54 19.42
N SER A 436 -17.55 14.07 20.68
CA SER A 436 -16.33 14.03 21.47
C SER A 436 -15.27 13.29 20.67
N LEU A 437 -14.19 14.00 20.32
CA LEU A 437 -13.03 13.39 19.71
C LEU A 437 -12.57 12.29 20.67
N ALA A 438 -12.63 11.04 20.20
CA ALA A 438 -12.08 9.87 20.87
C ALA A 438 -10.77 10.26 21.58
N SER A 439 -10.61 9.89 22.85
CA SER A 439 -9.42 10.31 23.59
C SER A 439 -8.17 9.73 22.94
N LEU A 440 -7.27 10.62 22.50
CA LEU A 440 -6.00 10.26 21.92
C LEU A 440 -5.13 9.62 23.02
N GLY A 441 -4.76 8.35 22.82
CA GLY A 441 -3.72 7.70 23.61
C GLY A 441 -2.33 8.25 23.27
N SER A 442 -1.29 7.78 23.96
CA SER A 442 0.07 8.29 23.77
C SER A 442 0.56 8.09 22.33
N PRO A 443 0.95 9.17 21.62
CA PRO A 443 1.58 9.07 20.30
C PRO A 443 2.86 8.24 20.34
N GLU A 444 3.05 7.36 19.35
CA GLU A 444 4.23 6.50 19.23
C GLU A 444 4.98 6.77 17.93
N LEU A 445 6.31 6.94 18.00
CA LEU A 445 7.15 7.08 16.82
C LEU A 445 7.45 5.70 16.20
N VAL A 446 7.04 5.51 14.95
CA VAL A 446 7.28 4.29 14.17
C VAL A 446 8.37 4.55 13.14
N THR A 447 9.50 3.87 13.30
CA THR A 447 10.70 4.00 12.46
C THR A 447 11.02 2.77 11.63
N LYS A 448 10.23 1.70 11.76
CA LYS A 448 10.37 0.45 11.01
C LYS A 448 8.99 -0.12 10.67
N PHE A 449 8.93 -0.88 9.58
CA PHE A 449 7.72 -1.61 9.23
C PHE A 449 7.62 -2.88 10.07
N ALA A 450 6.52 -3.04 10.80
CA ALA A 450 6.26 -4.20 11.65
C ALA A 450 4.77 -4.29 12.02
N GLY A 451 4.33 -5.49 12.39
CA GLY A 451 2.96 -5.73 12.87
C GLY A 451 1.90 -5.23 11.87
N GLU A 452 0.95 -4.44 12.36
CA GLU A 452 -0.13 -3.86 11.55
C GLU A 452 0.36 -2.80 10.55
N TYR A 453 1.53 -2.18 10.79
CA TYR A 453 2.14 -1.20 9.90
C TYR A 453 3.22 -1.83 9.01
N GLY A 454 2.79 -2.66 8.05
CA GLY A 454 3.69 -3.37 7.13
C GLY A 454 4.35 -2.48 6.06
N PHE A 455 5.34 -3.05 5.36
CA PHE A 455 6.16 -2.37 4.33
C PHE A 455 5.36 -1.79 3.16
N VAL A 456 4.14 -2.27 2.97
CA VAL A 456 3.21 -1.79 1.96
C VAL A 456 2.84 -0.31 2.14
N ASN A 457 2.98 0.25 3.36
CA ASN A 457 2.68 1.65 3.63
C ASN A 457 3.75 2.63 3.09
N LYS A 458 4.98 2.16 2.83
CA LYS A 458 6.05 2.88 2.10
C LYS A 458 6.51 4.22 2.69
N ARG A 459 5.98 4.65 3.84
CA ARG A 459 6.30 5.90 4.52
C ARG A 459 6.90 5.63 5.89
N LEU A 460 8.07 6.20 6.16
CA LEU A 460 8.75 6.20 7.45
C LEU A 460 9.64 7.45 7.55
N PRO A 461 9.86 7.98 8.77
CA PRO A 461 9.15 7.63 9.99
C PRO A 461 7.72 8.21 10.01
N VAL A 462 6.85 7.62 10.81
CA VAL A 462 5.47 8.09 11.03
C VAL A 462 5.14 8.12 12.51
N MET A 463 4.20 8.97 12.91
CA MET A 463 3.63 8.98 14.25
C MET A 463 2.33 8.17 14.24
N LYS A 464 2.23 7.17 15.10
CA LYS A 464 1.02 6.41 15.36
C LYS A 464 0.20 7.13 16.43
N LEU A 465 -1.04 7.45 16.10
CA LEU A 465 -2.02 8.12 16.94
C LEU A 465 -3.17 7.14 17.18
N SER A 466 -3.26 6.58 18.39
CA SER A 466 -4.28 5.59 18.74
C SER A 466 -5.42 6.28 19.47
N TYR A 467 -6.65 6.07 19.02
CA TYR A 467 -7.82 6.74 19.57
C TYR A 467 -8.74 5.75 20.29
N ALA A 468 -9.24 6.15 21.47
CA ALA A 468 -10.25 5.39 22.20
C ALA A 468 -11.65 5.70 21.63
N GLY A 469 -12.12 4.85 20.71
CA GLY A 469 -13.42 4.97 20.08
C GLY A 469 -13.83 3.67 19.39
N PRO A 470 -15.02 3.61 18.77
CA PRO A 470 -15.50 2.42 18.08
C PRO A 470 -14.48 1.93 17.04
N GLY A 471 -14.08 0.65 17.15
CA GLY A 471 -13.08 0.04 16.26
C GLY A 471 -11.63 0.45 16.51
N HIS A 472 -11.35 1.19 17.59
CA HIS A 472 -10.01 1.60 18.05
C HIS A 472 -9.11 2.10 16.90
N PRO A 473 -9.51 3.18 16.19
CA PRO A 473 -8.78 3.63 15.03
C PRO A 473 -7.36 4.10 15.42
N ALA A 474 -6.39 3.69 14.61
CA ALA A 474 -5.02 4.17 14.68
C ALA A 474 -4.66 4.87 13.36
N LEU A 475 -4.29 6.14 13.48
CA LEU A 475 -3.78 6.94 12.35
C LEU A 475 -2.26 6.90 12.37
N TYR A 476 -1.67 6.69 11.20
CA TYR A 476 -0.24 6.80 10.98
C TYR A 476 0.00 8.04 10.15
N VAL A 477 0.46 9.12 10.78
CA VAL A 477 0.71 10.40 10.10
C VAL A 477 2.19 10.57 9.83
N GLU A 478 2.55 11.13 8.69
CA GLU A 478 3.93 11.49 8.34
C GLU A 478 4.12 13.00 8.51
N PRO A 479 4.67 13.48 9.64
CA PRO A 479 4.74 14.91 9.91
C PRO A 479 5.61 15.67 8.90
N GLY A 480 6.66 15.04 8.36
CA GLY A 480 7.53 15.68 7.37
C GLY A 480 6.85 16.05 6.04
N THR A 481 5.69 15.46 5.73
CA THR A 481 4.92 15.75 4.51
C THR A 481 3.48 16.17 4.79
N GLY A 482 3.02 16.11 6.05
CA GLY A 482 1.63 16.38 6.39
C GLY A 482 0.65 15.38 5.79
N ARG A 483 1.05 14.12 5.54
CA ARG A 483 0.19 13.12 4.88
C ARG A 483 -0.26 12.00 5.83
N LEU A 484 -1.45 11.48 5.59
CA LEU A 484 -1.90 10.23 6.21
C LEU A 484 -1.24 9.05 5.50
N ALA A 485 -0.47 8.26 6.24
CA ALA A 485 0.21 7.08 5.74
C ALA A 485 -0.66 5.83 5.85
N ALA A 486 -1.46 5.68 6.89
CA ALA A 486 -2.44 4.60 7.05
C ALA A 486 -3.52 4.96 8.07
N LEU A 487 -4.71 4.40 7.87
CA LEU A 487 -5.79 4.32 8.86
C LEU A 487 -6.03 2.83 9.14
N VAL A 488 -6.01 2.44 10.41
CA VAL A 488 -6.16 1.03 10.83
C VAL A 488 -7.24 0.92 11.91
N THR A 489 -8.23 0.07 11.67
CA THR A 489 -9.30 -0.25 12.62
C THR A 489 -9.21 -1.72 13.07
N ASP A 490 -10.01 -2.12 14.06
CA ASP A 490 -10.08 -3.52 14.51
C ASP A 490 -10.51 -4.48 13.39
N GLY A 491 -11.31 -4.01 12.43
CA GLY A 491 -11.65 -4.78 11.23
C GLY A 491 -10.40 -5.10 10.42
N ASP A 492 -9.58 -4.08 10.14
CA ASP A 492 -8.32 -4.22 9.40
C ASP A 492 -7.31 -5.10 10.15
N ARG A 493 -7.27 -5.03 11.49
CA ARG A 493 -6.38 -5.88 12.31
C ARG A 493 -6.73 -7.36 12.19
N ARG A 494 -8.02 -7.70 12.33
CA ARG A 494 -8.48 -9.10 12.24
C ARG A 494 -8.32 -9.64 10.83
N GLU A 495 -8.67 -8.83 9.83
CA GLU A 495 -8.50 -9.18 8.43
C GLU A 495 -7.02 -9.38 8.10
N GLY A 496 -6.17 -8.40 8.43
CA GLY A 496 -4.74 -8.47 8.17
C GLY A 496 -4.06 -9.66 8.85
N LEU A 497 -4.48 -10.03 10.06
CA LEU A 497 -4.01 -11.24 10.75
C LEU A 497 -4.45 -12.51 10.00
N SER A 498 -5.73 -12.61 9.63
CA SER A 498 -6.25 -13.74 8.83
C SER A 498 -5.46 -13.88 7.53
N PHE A 499 -5.27 -12.78 6.81
CA PHE A 499 -4.57 -12.78 5.53
C PHE A 499 -3.09 -13.11 5.67
N ALA A 500 -2.40 -12.57 6.67
CA ALA A 500 -1.01 -12.90 6.94
C ALA A 500 -0.84 -14.39 7.27
N VAL A 501 -1.65 -14.91 8.20
CA VAL A 501 -1.52 -16.28 8.71
C VAL A 501 -1.97 -17.32 7.69
N LEU A 502 -3.21 -17.18 7.17
CA LEU A 502 -3.86 -18.21 6.36
C LEU A 502 -3.55 -18.08 4.88
N HIS A 503 -3.43 -16.84 4.37
CA HIS A 503 -3.22 -16.59 2.94
C HIS A 503 -1.73 -16.39 2.58
N LYS A 504 -0.90 -15.91 3.52
CA LYS A 504 0.55 -15.71 3.32
C LYS A 504 1.44 -16.67 4.11
N PHE A 505 0.85 -17.64 4.81
CA PHE A 505 1.58 -18.66 5.56
C PHE A 505 2.56 -18.06 6.61
N PHE A 506 2.20 -16.91 7.21
CA PHE A 506 3.09 -16.22 8.15
C PHE A 506 3.48 -17.05 9.38
N LEU A 507 2.70 -18.08 9.76
CA LEU A 507 3.09 -19.03 10.81
C LEU A 507 4.35 -19.84 10.48
N LEU A 508 4.83 -19.84 9.24
CA LEU A 508 6.09 -20.48 8.83
C LEU A 508 7.25 -19.49 8.72
N ASP A 509 7.07 -18.22 9.11
CA ASP A 509 8.12 -17.21 9.01
C ASP A 509 9.34 -17.54 9.90
N TRP A 510 9.13 -18.27 11.01
CA TRP A 510 10.20 -18.79 11.86
C TRP A 510 11.16 -19.75 11.13
N ALA A 511 10.69 -20.43 10.08
CA ALA A 511 11.50 -21.32 9.25
C ALA A 511 12.23 -20.54 8.13
N GLY A 512 12.05 -19.23 8.06
CA GLY A 512 12.65 -18.38 7.04
C GLY A 512 11.83 -18.28 5.76
N LYS A 513 11.99 -17.13 5.08
CA LYS A 513 11.22 -16.75 3.89
C LYS A 513 11.22 -17.83 2.80
N ASN A 514 12.38 -18.43 2.51
CA ASN A 514 12.52 -19.44 1.45
C ASN A 514 11.67 -20.70 1.73
N ILE A 515 11.65 -21.18 2.97
CA ILE A 515 10.87 -22.37 3.34
C ILE A 515 9.38 -22.06 3.30
N ARG A 516 8.95 -20.94 3.88
CA ARG A 516 7.56 -20.48 3.82
C ARG A 516 7.07 -20.39 2.37
N ASP A 517 7.84 -19.72 1.52
CA ASP A 517 7.49 -19.51 0.11
C ASP A 517 7.45 -20.85 -0.65
N ALA A 518 8.39 -21.79 -0.39
CA ALA A 518 8.37 -23.13 -0.97
C ALA A 518 7.15 -23.95 -0.54
N VAL A 519 6.76 -23.89 0.74
CA VAL A 519 5.56 -24.58 1.24
C VAL A 519 4.28 -24.00 0.61
N ALA A 520 4.21 -22.68 0.43
CA ALA A 520 3.10 -22.04 -0.27
C ALA A 520 3.01 -22.51 -1.73
N MET A 521 4.15 -22.61 -2.45
CA MET A 521 4.20 -23.13 -3.81
C MET A 521 3.79 -24.60 -3.91
N LEU A 522 4.29 -25.45 -3.01
CA LEU A 522 3.91 -26.88 -2.94
C LEU A 522 2.42 -27.04 -2.67
N SER A 523 1.86 -26.19 -1.80
CA SER A 523 0.43 -26.16 -1.53
C SER A 523 -0.37 -25.79 -2.80
N ALA A 524 0.04 -24.73 -3.51
CA ALA A 524 -0.59 -24.33 -4.78
C ALA A 524 -0.50 -25.44 -5.85
N LEU A 525 0.64 -26.13 -5.97
CA LEU A 525 0.80 -27.29 -6.86
C LEU A 525 -0.13 -28.45 -6.47
N GLY A 526 -0.29 -28.71 -5.17
CA GLY A 526 -1.21 -29.73 -4.68
C GLY A 526 -2.66 -29.41 -5.06
N VAL A 527 -3.09 -28.16 -4.89
CA VAL A 527 -4.42 -27.70 -5.29
C VAL A 527 -4.62 -27.81 -6.81
N LEU A 528 -3.62 -27.41 -7.60
CA LEU A 528 -3.64 -27.57 -9.05
C LEU A 528 -3.78 -29.05 -9.45
N ALA A 529 -2.98 -29.94 -8.85
CA ALA A 529 -3.03 -31.37 -9.13
C ALA A 529 -4.40 -31.99 -8.79
N VAL A 530 -5.00 -31.68 -7.64
CA VAL A 530 -6.36 -32.14 -7.28
C VAL A 530 -7.39 -31.67 -8.29
N THR A 531 -7.25 -30.44 -8.76
CA THR A 531 -8.14 -29.81 -9.74
C THR A 531 -8.05 -30.53 -11.09
N LEU A 532 -6.83 -30.81 -11.57
CA LEU A 532 -6.61 -31.58 -12.79
C LEU A 532 -7.09 -33.03 -12.67
N TYR A 533 -6.90 -33.68 -11.50
CA TYR A 533 -7.48 -35.00 -11.25
C TYR A 533 -9.01 -34.97 -11.25
N GLY A 534 -9.63 -33.93 -10.68
CA GLY A 534 -11.08 -33.73 -10.70
C GLY A 534 -11.61 -33.55 -12.13
N PHE A 535 -10.93 -32.73 -12.93
CA PHE A 535 -11.29 -32.50 -14.33
C PHE A 535 -11.16 -33.77 -15.20
N THR A 536 -10.04 -34.48 -15.09
CA THR A 536 -9.84 -35.75 -15.81
C THR A 536 -10.85 -36.82 -15.40
N LEU A 537 -11.27 -36.86 -14.12
CA LEU A 537 -12.39 -37.71 -13.67
C LEU A 537 -13.69 -37.36 -14.36
N LEU A 538 -14.00 -36.07 -14.49
CA LEU A 538 -15.23 -35.60 -15.11
C LEU A 538 -15.31 -36.00 -16.58
N LEU A 539 -14.20 -35.88 -17.32
CA LEU A 539 -14.12 -36.30 -18.72
C LEU A 539 -14.31 -37.82 -18.87
N LYS A 540 -13.55 -38.61 -18.12
CA LYS A 540 -13.60 -40.08 -18.20
C LYS A 540 -14.91 -40.70 -17.70
N THR A 541 -15.71 -39.97 -16.91
CA THR A 541 -17.01 -40.43 -16.41
C THR A 541 -18.21 -39.90 -17.21
N ARG A 542 -17.99 -38.98 -18.16
CA ARG A 542 -19.02 -38.54 -19.13
C ARG A 542 -18.97 -39.33 -20.44
N GLN A 543 -17.82 -39.92 -20.80
CA GLN A 543 -17.63 -40.76 -21.98
C GLN A 543 -18.16 -42.20 -21.83
N LYS A 544 -18.82 -42.50 -20.70
CA LYS A 544 -19.56 -43.73 -20.43
C LYS A 544 -20.95 -43.34 -20.01
#